data_AF-G9ZQW1-F1
#
_entry.id   AF-G9ZQW1-F1
#
_cell.length_a   1.000
_cell.length_b   1.000
_cell.length_c   1.000
_cell.angle_alpha   90.00
_cell.angle_beta   90.00
_cell.angle_gamma   90.00
#
_symmetry.space_group_name_H-M   'P 1'
#
loop_
_entity.id
_entity.type
_entity.pdbx_description
1 polymer ?
#
loop_
_entity_poly.entity_id
_entity_poly.type
_entity_poly.pdbx_seq_one_letter_code
_entity_poly.pdbx_strand_id
1 'polypeptide(L)'
;MHLTPRSHDSKTWSISWRFGVIGLCLYRFGRHKPDWPSKKYVSKLFGRWFLLVFGMIFAIPALTDLYFTRSIDIFVWFGLTLVVLAIVSVAYGKWAAAYFDKMGR
;
A
#
# COMPACT_ATOMS: atom_id res chain seq x y z
N MET A 1 -20.65 13.78 -29.72
CA MET A 1 -19.32 13.97 -29.08
C MET A 1 -19.04 12.78 -28.17
N HIS A 2 -18.33 11.76 -28.66
CA HIS A 2 -17.90 10.61 -27.86
C HIS A 2 -16.59 10.95 -27.15
N LEU A 3 -16.65 11.15 -25.84
CA LEU A 3 -15.47 11.36 -25.01
C LEU A 3 -14.72 10.03 -24.84
N THR A 4 -13.64 9.92 -25.60
CA THR A 4 -12.43 9.08 -25.49
C THR A 4 -12.31 8.10 -24.30
N PRO A 5 -12.52 6.78 -24.51
CA PRO A 5 -12.15 5.73 -23.54
C PRO A 5 -10.62 5.62 -23.30
N ARG A 6 -9.79 6.05 -24.26
CA ARG A 6 -8.30 5.96 -24.20
C ARG A 6 -7.66 6.67 -22.99
N SER A 7 -8.28 7.68 -22.42
CA SER A 7 -7.68 8.45 -21.31
C SER A 7 -7.79 7.75 -19.95
N HIS A 8 -8.77 6.87 -19.79
CA HIS A 8 -9.00 6.14 -18.54
C HIS A 8 -8.09 4.90 -18.47
N ASP A 9 -7.89 4.24 -19.61
CA ASP A 9 -6.98 3.09 -19.72
C ASP A 9 -5.53 3.47 -19.44
N SER A 10 -5.06 4.63 -19.92
CA SER A 10 -3.69 5.08 -19.69
C SER A 10 -3.39 5.40 -18.22
N LYS A 11 -4.34 6.02 -17.50
CA LYS A 11 -4.22 6.29 -16.05
C LYS A 11 -4.20 5.00 -15.24
N THR A 12 -5.10 4.08 -15.57
CA THR A 12 -5.23 2.76 -14.93
C THR A 12 -3.96 1.93 -15.12
N TRP A 13 -3.39 1.94 -16.33
CA TRP A 13 -2.12 1.28 -16.64
C TRP A 13 -0.96 1.90 -15.84
N SER A 14 -0.86 3.24 -15.81
CA SER A 14 0.19 3.96 -15.05
C SER A 14 0.15 3.64 -13.55
N ILE A 15 -1.05 3.56 -12.98
CA ILE A 15 -1.26 3.20 -11.56
C ILE A 15 -0.85 1.74 -11.32
N SER A 16 -1.26 0.82 -12.19
CA SER A 16 -0.89 -0.60 -12.07
C SER A 16 0.62 -0.82 -12.17
N TRP A 17 1.32 -0.07 -13.02
CA TRP A 17 2.77 -0.16 -13.15
C TRP A 17 3.51 0.35 -11.91
N ARG A 18 3.00 1.40 -11.26
CA ARG A 18 3.66 2.03 -10.11
C ARG A 18 3.33 1.36 -8.78
N PHE A 19 2.09 0.94 -8.59
CA PHE A 19 1.58 0.46 -7.30
C PHE A 19 1.08 -0.99 -7.35
N GLY A 20 1.25 -1.66 -8.50
CA GLY A 20 0.79 -3.03 -8.72
C GLY A 20 -0.73 -3.16 -8.70
N VAL A 21 -1.19 -4.42 -8.66
CA VAL A 21 -2.62 -4.77 -8.63
C VAL A 21 -3.28 -4.26 -7.34
N ILE A 22 -2.59 -4.34 -6.20
CA ILE A 22 -3.11 -3.88 -4.91
C ILE A 22 -3.36 -2.37 -4.96
N GLY A 23 -2.39 -1.59 -5.44
CA GLY A 23 -2.58 -0.15 -5.60
C GLY A 23 -3.68 0.23 -6.57
N LEU A 24 -3.88 -0.58 -7.63
CA LEU A 24 -5.00 -0.40 -8.54
C LEU A 24 -6.35 -0.65 -7.86
N CYS A 25 -6.45 -1.71 -7.04
CA CYS A 25 -7.64 -1.98 -6.25
C CYS A 25 -7.93 -0.86 -5.24
N LEU A 26 -6.90 -0.35 -4.55
CA LEU A 26 -7.03 0.78 -3.62
C LEU A 26 -7.45 2.06 -4.32
N TYR A 27 -6.92 2.33 -5.51
CA TYR A 27 -7.35 3.44 -6.33
C TYR A 27 -8.82 3.30 -6.75
N ARG A 28 -9.23 2.11 -7.23
CA ARG A 28 -10.63 1.84 -7.60
C ARG A 28 -11.59 2.01 -6.43
N PHE A 29 -11.19 1.60 -5.23
CA PHE A 29 -12.00 1.79 -4.03
C PHE A 29 -12.00 3.25 -3.55
N GLY A 30 -10.83 3.89 -3.50
CA GLY A 30 -10.62 5.22 -2.95
C GLY A 30 -11.19 6.35 -3.80
N ARG A 31 -11.16 6.24 -5.13
CA ARG A 31 -11.64 7.29 -6.06
C ARG A 31 -13.11 7.66 -5.92
N HIS A 32 -13.92 6.80 -5.29
CA HIS A 32 -15.35 7.04 -5.06
C HIS A 32 -15.65 7.69 -3.71
N LYS A 33 -14.61 7.94 -2.89
CA LYS A 33 -14.77 8.56 -1.56
C LYS A 33 -14.64 10.09 -1.66
N PRO A 34 -15.41 10.84 -0.86
CA PRO A 34 -15.40 12.31 -0.90
C PRO A 34 -14.04 12.92 -0.52
N ASP A 35 -13.25 12.20 0.28
CA ASP A 35 -11.92 12.63 0.70
C ASP A 35 -10.84 12.42 -0.36
N TRP A 36 -11.17 11.86 -1.53
CA TRP A 36 -10.20 11.66 -2.61
C TRP A 36 -10.07 12.92 -3.49
N PRO A 37 -8.86 13.36 -3.89
CA PRO A 37 -7.53 12.79 -3.66
C PRO A 37 -6.75 13.48 -2.51
N SER A 38 -7.36 13.72 -1.35
CA SER A 38 -6.66 14.35 -0.21
C SER A 38 -5.38 13.59 0.15
N LYS A 39 -4.26 14.32 0.25
CA LYS A 39 -2.94 13.76 0.59
C LYS A 39 -2.98 12.91 1.85
N LYS A 40 -3.71 13.36 2.87
CA LYS A 40 -3.85 12.68 4.15
C LYS A 40 -4.60 11.36 4.01
N TYR A 41 -5.68 11.37 3.21
CA TYR A 41 -6.48 10.16 2.95
C TYR A 41 -5.69 9.12 2.17
N VAL A 42 -5.11 9.53 1.04
CA VAL A 42 -4.34 8.64 0.15
C VAL A 42 -3.12 8.04 0.87
N SER A 43 -2.37 8.87 1.59
CA SER A 43 -1.18 8.40 2.34
C SER A 43 -1.55 7.37 3.39
N LYS A 44 -2.60 7.63 4.17
CA LYS A 44 -3.08 6.71 5.19
C LYS A 44 -3.62 5.40 4.58
N LEU A 45 -4.35 5.49 3.48
CA LEU A 45 -4.91 4.32 2.81
C LEU A 45 -3.79 3.42 2.26
N PHE A 46 -2.90 3.95 1.42
CA PHE A 46 -1.84 3.18 0.80
C PHE A 46 -0.82 2.67 1.83
N GLY A 47 -0.44 3.50 2.81
CA GLY A 47 0.47 3.08 3.87
C GLY A 47 -0.11 1.97 4.74
N ARG A 48 -1.36 2.09 5.18
CA ARG A 48 -2.01 1.07 6.02
C ARG A 48 -2.15 -0.26 5.29
N TRP A 49 -2.56 -0.24 4.03
CA TRP A 49 -2.69 -1.46 3.23
C TRP A 49 -1.34 -2.11 2.91
N PHE A 50 -0.31 -1.31 2.64
CA PHE A 50 1.05 -1.82 2.50
C PHE A 50 1.51 -2.54 3.78
N LEU A 51 1.37 -1.88 4.93
CA LEU A 51 1.74 -2.47 6.22
C LEU A 51 0.97 -3.76 6.51
N LEU A 52 -0.33 -3.81 6.21
CA LEU A 52 -1.15 -5.00 6.42
C LEU A 52 -0.71 -6.17 5.53
N VAL A 53 -0.53 -5.95 4.23
CA VAL A 53 -0.18 -7.01 3.29
C VAL A 53 1.20 -7.58 3.61
N PHE A 54 2.21 -6.71 3.71
CA PHE A 54 3.56 -7.16 4.01
C PHE A 54 3.69 -7.65 5.45
N GLY A 55 2.97 -7.04 6.39
CA GLY A 55 2.93 -7.49 7.78
C GLY A 55 2.41 -8.92 7.88
N MET A 56 1.37 -9.28 7.14
CA MET A 56 0.90 -10.68 7.08
C MET A 56 1.92 -11.62 6.43
N ILE A 57 2.57 -11.20 5.34
CA ILE A 57 3.59 -12.00 4.65
C ILE A 57 4.75 -12.35 5.61
N PHE A 58 5.20 -11.40 6.43
CA PHE A 58 6.26 -11.64 7.41
C PHE A 58 5.76 -12.33 8.69
N ALA A 59 4.49 -12.14 9.08
CA ALA A 59 3.92 -12.74 10.27
C ALA A 59 3.73 -14.26 10.13
N ILE A 60 3.32 -14.75 8.95
CA ILE A 60 3.05 -16.18 8.75
C ILE A 60 4.31 -17.03 9.00
N PRO A 61 5.47 -16.76 8.38
CA PRO A 61 6.71 -17.49 8.66
C PRO A 61 7.13 -17.39 10.12
N ALA A 62 7.07 -16.19 10.72
CA ALA A 62 7.47 -15.98 12.11
C ALA A 62 6.59 -16.79 13.08
N LEU A 63 5.28 -16.88 12.83
CA LEU A 63 4.36 -17.69 13.62
C LEU A 63 4.61 -19.19 13.44
N THR A 64 4.88 -19.64 12.22
CA THR A 64 5.22 -21.06 11.99
C THR A 64 6.54 -21.42 12.67
N ASP A 65 7.56 -20.57 12.55
CA ASP A 65 8.86 -20.83 13.16
C ASP A 65 8.77 -20.83 14.70
N LEU A 66 8.00 -19.90 15.28
CA LEU A 66 7.74 -19.88 16.72
C LEU A 66 7.04 -21.16 17.19
N TYR A 67 6.09 -21.68 16.40
CA TYR A 67 5.39 -22.92 16.72
C TYR A 67 6.33 -24.13 16.74
N PHE A 68 7.27 -24.21 15.81
CA PHE A 68 8.19 -25.36 15.69
C PHE A 68 9.45 -25.25 16.56
N THR A 69 10.06 -24.06 16.66
CA THR A 69 11.37 -23.88 17.32
C THR A 69 11.28 -23.27 18.72
N ARG A 70 10.14 -22.64 19.09
CA ARG A 70 9.96 -21.87 20.34
C ARG A 70 11.08 -20.85 20.63
N SER A 71 11.80 -20.39 19.60
CA SER A 71 12.90 -19.45 19.79
C SER A 71 12.39 -18.02 19.95
N ILE A 72 12.79 -17.36 21.05
CA ILE A 72 12.46 -15.97 21.34
C ILE A 72 13.13 -15.00 20.35
N ASP A 73 14.30 -15.38 19.81
CA ASP A 73 15.05 -14.55 18.87
C ASP A 73 14.23 -14.20 17.62
N ILE A 74 13.40 -15.13 17.17
CA ILE A 74 12.52 -14.96 16.00
C ILE A 74 11.49 -13.86 16.25
N PHE A 75 11.00 -13.74 17.48
CA PHE A 75 10.07 -12.69 17.86
C PHE A 75 10.73 -11.30 17.86
N VAL A 76 11.99 -11.23 18.32
CA VAL A 76 12.78 -9.97 18.30
C VAL A 76 13.05 -9.52 16.86
N TRP A 77 13.48 -10.44 15.99
CA TRP A 77 13.71 -10.15 14.56
C TRP A 77 12.42 -9.77 13.83
N PHE A 78 11.32 -10.45 14.13
CA PHE A 78 10.01 -10.10 13.60
C PHE A 78 9.56 -8.70 14.05
N GLY A 79 9.72 -8.37 15.34
CA GLY A 79 9.43 -7.05 15.87
C GLY A 79 10.25 -5.95 15.18
N LEU A 80 11.55 -6.18 14.99
CA LEU A 80 12.43 -5.25 14.25
C LEU A 80 11.95 -5.07 12.80
N THR A 81 11.59 -6.17 12.14
CA THR A 81 11.05 -6.15 10.77
C THR A 81 9.77 -5.33 10.68
N LEU A 82 8.86 -5.46 11.65
CA LEU A 82 7.63 -4.66 11.71
C LEU A 82 7.91 -3.16 11.89
N VAL A 83 8.91 -2.79 12.68
CA VAL A 83 9.31 -1.38 12.86
C VAL A 83 9.81 -0.80 11.54
N VAL A 84 10.71 -1.51 10.86
CA VAL A 84 11.22 -1.10 9.54
C VAL A 84 10.06 -1.00 8.53
N LEU A 85 9.18 -2.00 8.52
CA LEU A 85 8.03 -2.02 7.63
C LEU A 85 7.06 -0.87 7.91
N ALA A 86 6.86 -0.48 9.17
CA ALA A 86 6.06 0.69 9.52
C ALA A 86 6.65 1.97 8.93
N ILE A 87 7.97 2.19 9.04
CA ILE A 87 8.65 3.35 8.45
C ILE A 87 8.48 3.36 6.92
N VAL A 88 8.75 2.23 6.27
CA VAL A 88 8.60 2.08 4.80
C VAL A 88 7.16 2.32 4.37
N SER A 89 6.17 1.85 5.15
CA SER A 89 4.76 2.05 4.85
C SER A 89 4.35 3.53 4.87
N VAL A 90 4.91 4.32 5.79
CA VAL A 90 4.68 5.76 5.85
C VAL A 90 5.31 6.45 4.63
N ALA A 91 6.53 6.06 4.26
CA ALA A 91 7.20 6.60 3.07
C ALA A 91 6.42 6.27 1.79
N TYR A 92 5.94 5.02 1.66
CA TYR A 92 5.12 4.56 0.55
C TYR A 92 3.79 5.32 0.46
N GLY A 93 3.11 5.53 1.61
CA GLY A 93 1.91 6.36 1.67
C GLY A 93 2.15 7.80 1.21
N LYS A 94 3.23 8.44 1.68
CA LYS A 94 3.61 9.79 1.23
C LYS A 94 3.91 9.85 -0.26
N TRP A 95 4.59 8.83 -0.80
CA TRP A 95 4.87 8.71 -2.23
C TRP A 95 3.59 8.57 -3.06
N ALA A 96 2.65 7.71 -2.63
CA ALA A 96 1.34 7.58 -3.24
C ALA A 96 0.55 8.89 -3.24
N ALA A 97 0.50 9.58 -2.09
CA ALA A 97 -0.16 10.87 -1.96
C ALA A 97 0.43 11.93 -2.91
N ALA A 98 1.76 11.99 -3.03
CA ALA A 98 2.41 12.93 -3.95
C ALA A 98 2.12 12.61 -5.42
N TYR A 99 1.99 11.34 -5.79
CA TYR A 99 1.59 10.94 -7.13
C TYR A 99 0.15 11.34 -7.46
N PHE A 100 -0.80 11.02 -6.58
CA PHE A 100 -2.21 11.31 -6.82
C PHE A 100 -2.54 12.80 -6.72
N ASP A 101 -1.81 13.58 -5.92
CA ASP A 101 -1.90 15.05 -5.89
C ASP A 101 -1.51 15.70 -7.22
N LYS A 102 -0.55 15.11 -7.96
CA LYS A 102 -0.18 15.55 -9.31
C LYS A 102 -1.18 15.09 -10.38
N MET A 103 -2.00 14.09 -10.07
CA MET A 103 -2.93 13.47 -11.01
C MET A 103 -4.34 14.07 -10.95
N GLY A 104 -4.69 14.69 -9.81
CA GLY A 104 -5.95 15.42 -9.59
C GLY A 104 -5.87 16.93 -9.86
N ARG A 105 -4.68 17.46 -10.12
CA ARG A 105 -4.46 18.77 -10.76
C ARG A 105 -4.40 18.58 -12.27
#